data_AF-A0A956KIN3-F1
#
_entry.id   AF-A0A956KIN3-F1
#
_cell.length_a   1.000
_cell.length_b   1.000
_cell.length_c   1.000
_cell.angle_alpha   90.00
_cell.angle_beta   90.00
_cell.angle_gamma   90.00
#
_symmetry.space_group_name_H-M   'P 1'
#
loop_
_entity.id
_entity.type
_entity.pdbx_description
1 polymer ?
#
loop_
_entity_poly.entity_id
_entity_poly.type
_entity_poly.pdbx_seq_one_letter_code
_entity_poly.pdbx_strand_id
1 'polypeptide(L)'
;IENLGIYELLRRRCRFIIATDGGADGEQRCGAMLEVLRYAAIDLGVTIDIDLTPLHAGEDGTSREHVALGRILYGANLPEGRLLYIKSSVTGDERADVLDYRRRNPSFPHESTGDQLFEEAQFEAYRALGRHIGDSLFTAELTSDPPTSIERWFADLSRNLLIDQGPQSVDVDGAGL
;
A
#
# COMPACT_ATOMS: atom_id res chain seq x y z
N ILE A 1 -17.17 7.47 2.02
CA ILE A 1 -16.34 8.70 2.01
C ILE A 1 -14.92 8.19 1.93
N GLU A 2 -14.21 8.59 0.89
CA GLU A 2 -12.81 8.24 0.66
C GLU A 2 -11.94 9.00 1.67
N ASN A 3 -11.13 8.29 2.47
CA ASN A 3 -10.39 8.84 3.62
C ASN A 3 -8.87 8.88 3.44
N LEU A 4 -8.36 8.63 2.23
CA LEU A 4 -6.95 8.68 1.84
C LEU A 4 -6.58 10.04 1.23
N GLY A 5 -7.56 10.82 0.77
CA GLY A 5 -7.36 12.13 0.16
C GLY A 5 -6.74 12.07 -1.24
N ILE A 6 -6.65 10.88 -1.83
CA ILE A 6 -6.03 10.65 -3.14
C ILE A 6 -6.85 11.35 -4.23
N TYR A 7 -8.18 11.32 -4.13
CA TYR A 7 -9.06 11.85 -5.16
C TYR A 7 -8.74 13.33 -5.52
N GLU A 8 -8.55 14.18 -4.52
CA GLU A 8 -8.23 15.60 -4.74
C GLU A 8 -6.81 15.81 -5.29
N LEU A 9 -5.86 14.93 -4.98
CA LEU A 9 -4.52 14.96 -5.55
C LEU A 9 -4.52 14.55 -7.03
N LEU A 10 -5.36 13.56 -7.40
CA LEU A 10 -5.58 13.17 -8.79
C LEU A 10 -6.19 14.32 -9.59
N ARG A 11 -7.18 15.02 -9.02
CA ARG A 11 -7.81 16.19 -9.64
C ARG A 11 -6.80 17.30 -9.95
N ARG A 12 -5.77 17.45 -9.11
CA ARG A 12 -4.64 18.39 -9.30
C ARG A 12 -3.54 17.85 -10.22
N ARG A 13 -3.66 16.61 -10.69
CA ARG A 13 -2.67 15.91 -11.52
C ARG A 13 -1.30 15.85 -10.86
N CYS A 14 -1.26 15.59 -9.56
CA CYS A 14 -0.01 15.41 -8.83
C CYS A 14 0.82 14.29 -9.48
N ARG A 15 2.10 14.57 -9.74
CA ARG A 15 3.01 13.62 -10.38
C ARG A 15 3.39 12.46 -9.48
N PHE A 16 3.57 12.73 -8.18
CA PHE A 16 3.89 11.73 -7.17
C PHE A 16 2.89 11.85 -6.04
N ILE A 17 2.27 10.74 -5.67
CA ILE A 17 1.34 10.64 -4.55
C ILE A 17 1.84 9.54 -3.62
N ILE A 18 1.93 9.84 -2.33
CA ILE A 18 2.16 8.87 -1.27
C ILE A 18 0.91 8.92 -0.40
N ALA A 19 0.26 7.77 -0.21
CA ALA A 19 -0.95 7.66 0.59
C ALA A 19 -0.76 6.58 1.64
N THR A 20 -1.02 6.91 2.91
CA THR A 20 -0.94 5.97 4.02
C THR A 20 -2.35 5.69 4.53
N ASP A 21 -2.75 4.42 4.44
CA ASP A 21 -4.04 3.92 4.88
C ASP A 21 -3.91 3.26 6.25
N GLY A 22 -4.18 4.08 7.26
CA GLY A 22 -4.39 3.66 8.65
C GLY A 22 -5.87 3.44 9.00
N GLY A 23 -6.74 3.29 8.00
CA GLY A 23 -8.17 3.02 8.23
C GLY A 23 -8.40 1.60 8.77
N ALA A 24 -9.47 1.46 9.55
CA ALA A 24 -9.96 0.16 10.01
C ALA A 24 -10.52 -0.63 8.82
N ASP A 25 -9.80 -1.67 8.42
CA ASP A 25 -10.15 -2.58 7.33
C ASP A 25 -10.08 -4.03 7.83
N GLY A 26 -11.09 -4.45 8.61
CA GLY A 26 -11.10 -5.77 9.25
C GLY A 26 -11.11 -6.95 8.27
N GLU A 27 -11.53 -6.73 7.01
CA GLU A 27 -11.44 -7.74 5.94
C GLU A 27 -10.11 -7.67 5.19
N GLN A 28 -9.31 -6.62 5.39
CA GLN A 28 -7.99 -6.41 4.79
C GLN A 28 -8.02 -6.45 3.25
N ARG A 29 -9.02 -5.78 2.67
CA ARG A 29 -9.30 -5.76 1.22
C ARG A 29 -8.97 -4.42 0.55
N CYS A 30 -8.35 -3.50 1.26
CA CYS A 30 -7.99 -2.17 0.77
C CYS A 30 -9.23 -1.41 0.22
N GLY A 31 -10.37 -1.52 0.91
CA GLY A 31 -11.66 -1.02 0.41
C GLY A 31 -11.64 0.48 0.06
N ALA A 32 -10.96 1.30 0.85
CA ALA A 32 -10.80 2.73 0.57
C ALA A 32 -10.07 2.98 -0.76
N MET A 33 -9.04 2.19 -1.06
CA MET A 33 -8.31 2.29 -2.32
C MET A 33 -9.18 1.83 -3.51
N LEU A 34 -9.99 0.79 -3.35
CA LEU A 34 -10.94 0.36 -4.38
C LEU A 34 -12.00 1.44 -4.67
N GLU A 35 -12.43 2.19 -3.66
CA GLU A 35 -13.28 3.37 -3.85
C GLU A 35 -12.57 4.45 -4.69
N VAL A 36 -11.29 4.75 -4.39
CA VAL A 36 -10.47 5.69 -5.17
C VAL A 36 -10.38 5.27 -6.64
N LEU A 37 -10.07 3.99 -6.92
CA LEU A 37 -9.97 3.48 -8.29
C LEU A 37 -11.27 3.74 -9.06
N ARG A 38 -12.42 3.47 -8.44
CA ARG A 38 -13.73 3.65 -9.04
C ARG A 38 -14.05 5.14 -9.28
N TYR A 39 -13.87 6.00 -8.29
CA TYR A 39 -14.17 7.42 -8.42
C TYR A 39 -13.22 8.13 -9.40
N ALA A 40 -11.94 7.77 -9.39
CA ALA A 40 -10.96 8.30 -10.35
C ALA A 40 -11.36 8.00 -11.81
N ALA A 41 -11.79 6.76 -12.08
CA ALA A 41 -12.20 6.35 -13.42
C ALA A 41 -13.49 7.03 -13.86
N ILE A 42 -14.51 7.07 -13.00
CA ILE A 42 -15.85 7.60 -13.34
C ILE A 42 -15.85 9.13 -13.42
N ASP A 43 -15.28 9.80 -12.42
CA ASP A 43 -15.47 11.25 -12.26
C ASP A 43 -14.35 12.06 -12.92
N LEU A 44 -13.14 11.51 -12.99
CA LEU A 44 -11.95 12.23 -13.49
C LEU A 44 -11.44 11.68 -14.83
N GLY A 45 -11.90 10.51 -15.27
CA GLY A 45 -11.34 9.79 -16.42
C GLY A 45 -9.88 9.39 -16.21
N VAL A 46 -9.47 9.18 -14.95
CA VAL A 46 -8.10 8.82 -14.55
C VAL A 46 -8.07 7.33 -14.22
N THR A 47 -7.12 6.61 -14.82
CA THR A 47 -6.88 5.20 -14.51
C THR A 47 -5.67 5.08 -13.58
N ILE A 48 -5.77 4.25 -12.55
CA ILE A 48 -4.65 3.88 -11.70
C ILE A 48 -4.42 2.38 -11.87
N ASP A 49 -3.25 2.04 -12.39
CA ASP A 49 -2.79 0.67 -12.58
C ASP A 49 -1.95 0.28 -11.36
N ILE A 50 -2.51 -0.55 -10.48
CA ILE A 50 -1.92 -0.96 -9.20
C ILE A 50 -2.38 -2.37 -8.83
N ASP A 51 -1.43 -3.22 -8.40
CA ASP A 51 -1.74 -4.53 -7.84
C ASP A 51 -1.83 -4.46 -6.31
N LEU A 52 -3.01 -4.76 -5.77
CA LEU A 52 -3.27 -4.78 -4.32
C LEU A 52 -3.18 -6.19 -3.72
N THR A 53 -3.01 -7.22 -4.55
CA THR A 53 -2.98 -8.62 -4.13
C THR A 53 -1.96 -8.91 -3.02
N PRO A 54 -0.74 -8.35 -3.03
CA PRO A 54 0.23 -8.55 -1.94
C PRO A 54 -0.20 -7.97 -0.59
N LEU A 55 -1.13 -7.01 -0.58
CA LEU A 55 -1.62 -6.34 0.64
C LEU A 55 -2.77 -7.10 1.29
N HIS A 56 -3.43 -8.01 0.57
CA HIS A 56 -4.48 -8.84 1.14
C HIS A 56 -3.89 -9.80 2.17
N ALA A 57 -4.61 -9.96 3.28
CA ALA A 57 -4.21 -10.89 4.32
C ALA A 57 -4.47 -12.34 3.91
N GLY A 58 -3.52 -13.22 4.23
CA GLY A 58 -3.67 -14.66 4.18
C GLY A 58 -4.50 -15.21 5.35
N GLU A 59 -4.57 -16.52 5.46
CA GLU A 59 -5.37 -17.21 6.49
C GLU A 59 -4.90 -16.92 7.93
N ASP A 60 -3.62 -16.58 8.11
CA ASP A 60 -3.03 -16.18 9.40
C ASP A 60 -3.20 -14.67 9.70
N GLY A 61 -3.91 -13.96 8.82
CA GLY A 61 -4.14 -12.53 8.88
C GLY A 61 -2.94 -11.67 8.50
N THR A 62 -1.85 -12.26 8.00
CA THR A 62 -0.65 -11.51 7.58
C THR A 62 -0.72 -11.20 6.09
N SER A 63 -0.25 -10.02 5.71
CA SER A 63 -0.09 -9.63 4.30
C SER A 63 1.31 -10.05 3.82
N ARG A 64 1.51 -10.16 2.51
CA ARG A 64 2.86 -10.39 1.97
C ARG A 64 3.70 -9.11 1.97
N GLU A 65 3.03 -7.98 1.78
CA GLU A 65 3.65 -6.66 1.69
C GLU A 65 2.85 -5.62 2.49
N HIS A 66 3.51 -4.50 2.78
CA HIS A 66 2.87 -3.30 3.34
C HIS A 66 2.53 -2.25 2.29
N VAL A 67 3.12 -2.35 1.10
CA VAL A 67 3.08 -1.28 0.09
C VAL A 67 2.73 -1.82 -1.29
N ALA A 68 1.99 -1.01 -2.05
CA ALA A 68 1.73 -1.25 -3.47
C ALA A 68 2.10 0.03 -4.24
N LEU A 69 2.87 -0.15 -5.31
CA LEU A 69 3.24 0.94 -6.21
C LEU A 69 2.34 0.86 -7.45
N GLY A 70 1.76 2.00 -7.82
CA GLY A 70 0.87 2.13 -8.96
C GLY A 70 1.28 3.23 -9.93
N ARG A 71 0.84 3.08 -11.17
CA ARG A 71 0.98 4.08 -12.24
C ARG A 71 -0.35 4.82 -12.43
N ILE A 72 -0.28 6.14 -12.49
CA ILE A 72 -1.46 7.00 -12.70
C ILE A 72 -1.46 7.49 -14.15
N LEU A 73 -2.54 7.20 -14.87
CA LEU A 73 -2.77 7.62 -16.25
C LEU A 73 -3.80 8.75 -16.26
N TYR A 74 -3.32 9.99 -16.39
CA TYR A 74 -4.20 11.18 -16.42
C TYR A 74 -4.84 11.44 -17.80
N GLY A 75 -4.39 10.74 -18.85
CA GLY A 75 -4.87 10.87 -20.23
C GLY A 75 -3.73 10.79 -21.25
N ALA A 76 -4.04 10.50 -22.52
CA ALA A 76 -3.08 10.11 -23.56
C ALA A 76 -1.93 11.10 -23.84
N ASN A 77 -2.09 12.37 -23.49
CA ASN A 77 -1.12 13.45 -23.74
C ASN A 77 -0.64 14.15 -22.46
N LEU A 78 -0.91 13.57 -21.29
CA LEU A 78 -0.50 14.11 -20.00
C LEU A 78 0.63 13.27 -19.43
N PRO A 79 1.58 13.87 -18.70
CA PRO A 79 2.59 13.10 -17.98
C PRO A 79 1.93 12.12 -17.02
N GLU A 80 2.44 10.89 -16.99
CA GLU A 80 2.02 9.90 -16.00
C GLU A 80 2.38 10.33 -14.58
N GLY A 81 1.56 9.91 -13.63
CA GLY A 81 1.88 9.97 -12.21
C GLY A 81 2.31 8.62 -11.64
N ARG A 82 2.71 8.63 -10.37
CA ARG A 82 2.97 7.45 -9.54
C ARG A 82 2.23 7.57 -8.21
N LEU A 83 1.71 6.44 -7.73
CA LEU A 83 1.06 6.31 -6.44
C LEU A 83 1.79 5.26 -5.62
N LEU A 84 2.37 5.64 -4.48
CA LEU A 84 2.80 4.70 -3.45
C LEU A 84 1.68 4.60 -2.41
N TYR A 85 0.95 3.48 -2.41
CA TYR A 85 -0.07 3.18 -1.42
C TYR A 85 0.55 2.33 -0.32
N ILE A 86 0.43 2.79 0.93
CA ILE A 86 0.99 2.16 2.12
C ILE A 86 -0.19 1.74 2.99
N LYS A 87 -0.34 0.44 3.25
CA LYS A 87 -1.37 -0.09 4.14
C LYS A 87 -0.74 -0.43 5.48
N SER A 88 -1.40 -0.05 6.58
CA SER A 88 -1.12 -0.67 7.87
C SER A 88 -1.53 -2.14 7.80
N SER A 89 -0.55 -3.02 7.64
CA SER A 89 -0.65 -4.48 7.62
C SER A 89 0.47 -5.08 8.47
N VAL A 90 0.44 -6.39 8.71
CA VAL A 90 1.52 -7.10 9.38
C VAL A 90 2.01 -8.21 8.47
N THR A 91 3.32 -8.35 8.29
CA THR A 91 4.00 -9.30 7.39
C THR A 91 4.70 -10.44 8.12
N GLY A 92 4.88 -10.31 9.44
CA GLY A 92 5.42 -11.34 10.32
C GLY A 92 6.90 -11.17 10.67
N ASP A 93 7.60 -10.23 10.05
CA ASP A 93 9.00 -9.86 10.33
C ASP A 93 9.14 -8.59 11.20
N GLU A 94 8.03 -8.10 11.74
CA GLU A 94 8.04 -7.00 12.70
C GLU A 94 8.74 -7.37 14.01
N ARG A 95 9.04 -6.34 14.80
CA ARG A 95 9.58 -6.50 16.15
C ARG A 95 8.69 -7.41 17.00
N ALA A 96 9.33 -8.18 17.88
CA ALA A 96 8.65 -9.16 18.73
C ALA A 96 7.54 -8.56 19.61
N ASP A 97 7.66 -7.30 20.04
CA ASP A 97 6.65 -6.60 20.82
C ASP A 97 5.40 -6.22 20.00
N VAL A 98 5.57 -5.85 18.73
CA VAL A 98 4.44 -5.64 17.79
C VAL A 98 3.71 -6.96 17.55
N LEU A 99 4.45 -8.04 17.30
CA LEU A 99 3.87 -9.37 17.11
C LEU A 99 3.16 -9.88 18.37
N ASP A 100 3.72 -9.63 19.56
CA ASP A 100 3.07 -9.97 20.83
C ASP A 100 1.81 -9.13 21.08
N TYR A 101 1.83 -7.84 20.75
CA TYR A 101 0.64 -6.99 20.81
C TYR A 101 -0.47 -7.52 19.89
N ARG A 102 -0.15 -7.88 18.64
CA ARG A 102 -1.11 -8.47 17.71
C ARG A 102 -1.73 -9.77 18.22
N ARG A 103 -0.93 -10.66 18.84
CA ARG A 103 -1.45 -11.91 19.43
C ARG A 103 -2.49 -11.65 20.52
N ARG A 104 -2.30 -10.57 21.29
CA ARG A 104 -3.23 -10.15 22.35
C ARG A 104 -4.42 -9.35 21.81
N ASN A 105 -4.28 -8.73 20.64
CA ASN A 105 -5.28 -7.87 20.00
C ASN A 105 -5.46 -8.25 18.52
N PRO A 106 -6.28 -9.27 18.20
CA PRO A 106 -6.37 -9.81 16.84
C PRO A 106 -6.87 -8.84 15.76
N SER A 107 -7.56 -7.77 16.15
CA SER A 107 -7.99 -6.70 15.25
C SER A 107 -6.86 -5.77 14.82
N PHE A 108 -5.72 -5.76 15.50
CA PHE A 108 -4.56 -4.94 15.11
C PHE A 108 -3.99 -5.39 13.74
N PRO A 109 -3.66 -4.46 12.81
CA PRO A 109 -3.65 -3.00 12.94
C PRO A 109 -4.93 -2.31 12.43
N HIS A 110 -6.06 -3.01 12.36
CA HIS A 110 -7.37 -2.53 11.88
C HIS A 110 -8.38 -2.33 13.02
N GLU A 111 -7.89 -1.99 14.20
CA GLU A 111 -8.75 -1.63 15.34
C GLU A 111 -9.65 -0.44 14.95
N SER A 112 -10.86 -0.38 15.52
CA SER A 112 -11.84 0.62 15.14
C SER A 112 -11.30 2.04 15.33
N THR A 113 -11.36 2.86 14.27
CA THR A 113 -10.97 4.27 14.32
C THR A 113 -11.94 5.16 15.11
N GLY A 114 -13.05 4.59 15.60
CA GLY A 114 -13.97 5.25 16.52
C GLY A 114 -13.43 5.37 17.95
N ASP A 115 -12.46 4.53 18.32
CA ASP A 115 -11.77 4.60 19.60
C ASP A 115 -10.50 5.45 19.45
N GLN A 116 -10.56 6.70 19.90
CA GLN A 116 -9.46 7.67 19.77
C GLN A 116 -8.60 7.77 21.03
N LEU A 117 -8.85 6.92 22.04
CA LEU A 117 -8.11 6.90 23.29
C LEU A 117 -7.13 5.73 23.30
N PHE A 118 -5.94 5.97 22.76
CA PHE A 118 -4.90 4.96 22.71
C PHE A 118 -4.26 4.77 24.09
N GLU A 119 -4.26 3.52 24.57
CA GLU A 119 -3.36 3.14 25.66
C GLU A 119 -1.90 3.15 25.17
N GLU A 120 -0.94 3.26 26.10
CA GLU A 120 0.49 3.38 25.76
C GLU A 120 0.99 2.19 24.91
N ALA A 121 0.53 0.98 25.22
CA ALA A 121 0.89 -0.21 24.46
C ALA A 121 0.35 -0.19 23.02
N GLN A 122 -0.88 0.29 22.82
CA GLN A 122 -1.49 0.42 21.50
C GLN A 122 -0.76 1.48 20.68
N PHE A 123 -0.49 2.65 21.29
CA PHE A 123 0.26 3.72 20.65
C PHE A 123 1.65 3.26 20.19
N GLU A 124 2.42 2.59 21.08
CA GLU A 124 3.74 2.10 20.73
C GLU A 124 3.69 1.01 19.66
N ALA A 125 2.68 0.13 19.67
CA ALA A 125 2.51 -0.89 18.63
C ALA A 125 2.29 -0.25 17.24
N TYR A 126 1.40 0.73 17.13
CA TYR A 126 1.17 1.47 15.87
C TYR A 126 2.40 2.28 15.44
N ARG A 127 3.07 2.96 16.39
CA ARG A 127 4.29 3.73 16.10
C ARG A 127 5.43 2.83 15.63
N ALA A 128 5.61 1.68 16.27
CA ALA A 128 6.63 0.70 15.91
C ALA A 128 6.34 0.05 14.56
N LEU A 129 5.08 -0.31 14.28
CA LEU A 129 4.65 -0.80 12.97
C LEU A 129 4.88 0.24 11.88
N GLY A 130 4.43 1.47 12.09
CA GLY A 130 4.64 2.57 11.13
C GLY A 130 6.12 2.83 10.85
N ARG A 131 6.98 2.73 11.88
CA ARG A 131 8.43 2.80 11.68
C ARG A 131 8.96 1.64 10.86
N HIS A 132 8.54 0.41 11.13
CA HIS A 132 8.96 -0.77 10.38
C HIS A 132 8.63 -0.63 8.87
N ILE A 133 7.39 -0.22 8.56
CA ILE A 133 6.95 0.04 7.18
C ILE A 133 7.74 1.20 6.54
N GLY A 134 8.01 2.27 7.32
CA GLY A 134 8.80 3.39 6.85
C GLY A 134 10.24 2.99 6.53
N ASP A 135 10.90 2.26 7.43
CA ASP A 135 12.28 1.80 7.27
C ASP A 135 12.40 0.83 6.07
N SER A 136 11.38 0.00 5.80
CA SER A 136 11.39 -0.92 4.65
C SER A 136 11.40 -0.21 3.29
N LEU A 137 10.89 1.03 3.20
CA LEU A 137 10.90 1.84 1.98
C LEU A 137 12.25 2.49 1.64
N PHE A 138 13.23 2.37 2.52
CA PHE A 138 14.58 2.95 2.36
C PHE A 138 15.69 1.91 2.50
N THR A 139 15.37 0.64 2.27
CA THR A 139 16.38 -0.43 2.20
C THR A 139 17.33 -0.19 1.02
N ALA A 140 18.54 -0.73 1.12
CA ALA A 140 19.56 -0.59 0.09
C ALA A 140 19.17 -1.30 -1.22
N GLU A 141 18.30 -2.31 -1.11
CA GLU A 141 17.71 -3.05 -2.23
C GLU A 141 16.73 -2.18 -3.03
N LEU A 142 15.98 -1.32 -2.34
CA LEU A 142 14.91 -0.52 -2.96
C LEU A 142 15.36 0.89 -3.37
N THR A 143 16.40 1.44 -2.75
CA THR A 143 16.80 2.84 -2.94
C THR A 143 18.30 3.00 -3.14
N SER A 144 18.72 3.97 -3.95
CA SER A 144 20.12 4.42 -3.92
C SER A 144 20.43 5.11 -2.59
N ASP A 145 21.62 4.88 -2.04
CA ASP A 145 22.17 5.55 -0.85
C ASP A 145 21.94 7.09 -0.91
N PRO A 146 21.51 7.71 0.20
CA PRO A 146 20.14 8.24 0.38
C PRO A 146 19.60 9.04 -0.82
N PRO A 147 18.31 8.87 -1.17
CA PRO A 147 17.74 9.49 -2.36
C PRO A 147 17.84 11.01 -2.30
N THR A 148 18.38 11.61 -3.36
CA THR A 148 18.63 13.05 -3.45
C THR A 148 17.41 13.87 -3.89
N SER A 149 16.34 13.21 -4.37
CA SER A 149 15.07 13.84 -4.74
C SER A 149 13.92 12.82 -4.77
N ILE A 150 12.67 13.32 -4.74
CA ILE A 150 11.47 12.49 -4.81
C ILE A 150 11.37 11.73 -6.14
N GLU A 151 11.79 12.36 -7.25
CA GLU A 151 11.82 11.74 -8.57
C GLU A 151 12.76 10.54 -8.59
N ARG A 152 13.94 10.69 -7.99
CA ARG A 152 14.95 9.62 -7.94
C ARG A 152 14.46 8.47 -7.07
N TRP A 153 13.89 8.78 -5.91
CA TRP A 153 13.32 7.78 -5.01
C TRP A 153 12.21 6.97 -5.70
N PHE A 154 11.23 7.64 -6.33
CA PHE A 154 10.18 6.94 -7.09
C PHE A 154 10.71 6.16 -8.28
N ALA A 155 11.78 6.63 -8.93
CA ALA A 155 12.43 5.89 -10.02
C ALA A 155 13.07 4.59 -9.53
N ASP A 156 13.74 4.62 -8.37
CA ASP A 156 14.32 3.43 -7.75
C ASP A 156 13.24 2.46 -7.27
N LEU A 157 12.22 2.94 -6.56
CA LEU A 157 11.05 2.12 -6.18
C LEU A 157 10.37 1.49 -7.40
N SER A 158 10.16 2.25 -8.47
CA SER A 158 9.55 1.73 -9.70
C SER A 158 10.40 0.63 -10.34
N ARG A 159 11.72 0.79 -10.34
CA ARG A 159 12.64 -0.22 -10.88
C ARG A 159 12.57 -1.52 -10.08
N ASN A 160 12.47 -1.43 -8.76
CA ASN A 160 12.63 -2.59 -7.90
C ASN A 160 11.29 -3.27 -7.53
N LEU A 161 10.18 -2.54 -7.53
CA LEU A 161 8.85 -3.08 -7.15
C LEU A 161 7.92 -3.37 -8.34
N LEU A 162 8.08 -2.71 -9.50
CA LEU A 162 7.21 -2.95 -10.66
C LEU A 162 7.79 -3.92 -11.70
N ILE A 163 9.10 -4.20 -11.67
CA ILE A 163 9.73 -5.10 -12.66
C ILE A 163 9.43 -6.58 -12.36
N ASP A 164 9.10 -6.94 -11.12
CA ASP A 164 8.75 -8.31 -10.73
C ASP A 164 7.30 -8.72 -11.08
N GLN A 165 6.54 -7.81 -11.70
CA GLN A 165 5.14 -8.01 -12.12
C GLN A 165 5.02 -8.24 -13.64
N GLY A 166 6.04 -8.84 -14.28
CA GLY A 166 5.94 -9.31 -15.66
C GLY A 166 4.81 -10.35 -15.82
N PRO A 167 4.19 -10.46 -17.01
CA PRO A 167 3.06 -11.36 -17.20
C PRO A 167 3.49 -12.80 -16.89
N GLN A 168 2.89 -13.41 -15.86
CA GLN A 168 2.97 -14.85 -15.67
C GLN A 168 2.33 -15.51 -16.89
N SER A 169 3.14 -16.16 -17.71
CA SER A 169 2.66 -17.06 -18.75
C SER A 169 1.81 -18.13 -18.06
N VAL A 170 0.51 -18.08 -18.30
CA VAL A 170 -0.38 -19.19 -17.97
C VAL A 170 0.00 -20.32 -18.93
N ASP A 171 0.73 -21.30 -18.41
CA ASP A 171 0.91 -22.58 -19.09
C ASP A 171 -0.47 -23.24 -19.18
N VAL A 172 -1.08 -23.14 -20.37
CA VAL A 172 -2.28 -23.90 -20.71
C VAL A 172 -1.80 -25.28 -21.15
N ASP A 173 -1.59 -26.16 -20.18
CA ASP A 173 -1.46 -27.59 -20.42
C ASP A 173 -2.34 -28.38 -19.45
N GLY A 174 -3.26 -29.19 -20.00
CA GLY A 174 -3.77 -30.36 -19.30
C GLY A 174 -5.28 -30.44 -19.03
N ALA A 175 -6.11 -30.52 -20.07
CA ALA A 175 -7.34 -31.32 -20.05
C ALA A 175 -7.67 -31.64 -21.53
N GLY A 176 -7.45 -32.85 -22.03
CA GLY A 176 -8.07 -34.08 -21.54
C GLY A 176 -9.20 -34.42 -22.51
N LEU A 177 -8.89 -35.23 -23.53
CA LEU A 177 -9.83 -36.10 -24.24
C LEU A 177 -9.36 -37.54 -24.06
#